data_AF-A0A852V9S9-F1
#
_entry.id   AF-A0A852V9S9-F1
#
_cell.length_a   1.000
_cell.length_b   1.000
_cell.length_c   1.000
_cell.angle_alpha   90.00
_cell.angle_beta   90.00
_cell.angle_gamma   90.00
#
_symmetry.space_group_name_H-M   'P 1'
#
loop_
_entity.id
_entity.type
_entity.pdbx_description
1 polymer ?
#
loop_
_entity_poly.entity_id
_entity_poly.type
_entity_poly.pdbx_seq_one_letter_code
_entity_poly.pdbx_strand_id
1 'polypeptide(L)'
;MLIAVGSKKDRHHHACLDLLRRTKGPILVPSPVLGEVGYYLTARVGPEAELNFLRSFGGNGFRLAELEERDLVRMAELAQQYIGFPLGIVDASVIAVAERLGLSTIATVDHRHFHAVRPRHVDAFTLLPEGITSFG
;
A
#
# COMPACT_ATOMS: atom_id res chain seq x y z
N MET A 1 -2.66 3.29 -3.11
CA MET A 1 -4.12 3.47 -2.92
C MET A 1 -4.46 4.68 -2.04
N LEU A 2 -3.93 4.79 -0.82
CA LEU A 2 -4.34 5.82 0.15
C LEU A 2 -4.11 7.27 -0.34
N ILE A 3 -3.02 7.51 -1.07
CA ILE A 3 -2.79 8.79 -1.76
C ILE A 3 -3.93 9.14 -2.73
N ALA A 4 -4.38 8.18 -3.54
CA ALA A 4 -5.49 8.37 -4.49
C ALA A 4 -6.82 8.66 -3.78
N VAL A 5 -7.03 8.08 -2.59
CA VAL A 5 -8.20 8.41 -1.74
C VAL A 5 -8.12 9.85 -1.23
N GLY A 6 -6.93 10.31 -0.83
CA GLY A 6 -6.72 11.67 -0.32
C GLY A 6 -6.88 12.78 -1.38
N SER A 7 -6.69 12.47 -2.66
CA SER A 7 -6.76 13.43 -3.76
C SER A 7 -7.99 13.22 -4.64
N LYS A 8 -8.98 14.12 -4.55
CA LYS A 8 -10.19 14.10 -5.43
C LYS A 8 -9.86 14.24 -6.92
N LYS A 9 -8.67 14.73 -7.25
CA LYS A 9 -8.18 14.90 -8.63
C LYS A 9 -7.47 13.66 -9.17
N ASP A 10 -7.20 12.66 -8.31
CA ASP A 10 -6.58 11.42 -8.74
C ASP A 10 -7.56 10.62 -9.61
N ARG A 11 -7.08 10.10 -10.74
CA ARG A 11 -7.90 9.31 -11.68
C ARG A 11 -8.49 8.05 -11.03
N HIS A 12 -7.81 7.51 -10.01
CA HIS A 12 -8.21 6.30 -9.30
C HIS A 12 -9.04 6.59 -8.04
N HIS A 13 -9.32 7.87 -7.75
CA HIS A 13 -10.01 8.30 -6.53
C HIS A 13 -11.30 7.52 -6.25
N HIS A 14 -12.20 7.44 -7.23
CA HIS A 14 -13.50 6.77 -7.08
C HIS A 14 -13.35 5.28 -6.82
N ALA A 15 -12.51 4.58 -7.59
CA ALA A 15 -12.28 3.15 -7.44
C ALA A 15 -11.69 2.81 -6.07
N CYS A 16 -10.71 3.58 -5.61
CA CYS A 16 -10.10 3.38 -4.30
C CYS A 16 -11.07 3.70 -3.16
N LEU A 17 -11.86 4.77 -3.28
CA LEU A 17 -12.85 5.14 -2.27
C LEU A 17 -13.96 4.09 -2.14
N ASP A 18 -14.43 3.54 -3.26
CA ASP A 18 -15.43 2.48 -3.26
C ASP A 18 -14.89 1.16 -2.70
N LEU A 19 -13.62 0.83 -2.96
CA LEU A 19 -12.94 -0.30 -2.32
C LEU A 19 -12.89 -0.14 -0.80
N LEU A 20 -12.51 1.04 -0.29
CA LEU A 20 -12.49 1.30 1.15
C LEU A 20 -13.88 1.15 1.78
N ARG A 21 -14.93 1.63 1.12
CA ARG A 21 -16.32 1.54 1.62
C ARG A 21 -16.85 0.12 1.69
N ARG A 22 -16.40 -0.77 0.79
CA ARG A 22 -16.87 -2.16 0.69
C ARG A 22 -16.05 -3.12 1.54
N THR A 23 -14.81 -2.77 1.87
CA THR A 23 -13.93 -3.58 2.71
C THR A 23 -14.54 -3.76 4.09
N LYS A 24 -14.68 -5.01 4.53
CA LYS A 24 -15.14 -5.36 5.87
C LYS A 24 -13.93 -5.68 6.75
N GLY A 25 -13.85 -5.03 7.91
CA GLY A 25 -12.75 -5.22 8.85
C GLY A 25 -11.54 -4.33 8.56
N PRO A 26 -10.50 -4.44 9.40
CA PRO A 26 -9.38 -3.52 9.37
C PRO A 26 -8.50 -3.71 8.13
N ILE A 27 -8.03 -2.61 7.57
CA ILE A 27 -7.01 -2.60 6.50
C ILE A 27 -5.65 -2.37 7.15
N LEU A 28 -4.71 -3.29 6.90
CA LEU A 28 -3.35 -3.15 7.38
C LEU A 28 -2.58 -2.11 6.54
N VAL A 29 -1.88 -1.21 7.23
CA VAL A 29 -1.05 -0.17 6.62
C VAL A 29 0.36 -0.30 7.18
N PRO A 30 1.36 -0.73 6.39
CA PRO A 30 2.75 -0.74 6.83
C PRO A 30 3.22 0.65 7.26
N SER A 31 4.08 0.74 8.29
CA SER A 31 4.54 2.04 8.80
C SER A 31 5.25 2.95 7.78
N PRO A 32 5.97 2.45 6.75
CA PRO A 32 6.44 3.30 5.65
C PRO A 32 5.31 3.92 4.80
N VAL A 33 4.20 3.20 4.60
CA VAL A 33 3.02 3.73 3.89
C VAL A 33 2.37 4.85 4.70
N LEU A 34 2.27 4.70 6.03
CA LEU A 34 1.78 5.76 6.92
C LEU A 34 2.59 7.05 6.71
N GLY A 35 3.92 6.95 6.75
CA GLY A 35 4.83 8.09 6.57
C GLY A 35 4.70 8.75 5.19
N GLU A 36 4.67 7.95 4.12
CA GLU A 36 4.53 8.46 2.75
C GLU A 36 3.18 9.20 2.56
N VAL A 37 2.08 8.60 3.03
CA VAL A 37 0.75 9.20 2.92
C VAL A 37 0.66 10.48 3.73
N GLY A 38 1.17 10.48 4.97
CA GLY A 38 1.21 11.69 5.80
C GLY A 38 1.96 12.83 5.12
N TYR A 39 3.18 12.56 4.64
CA TYR A 39 3.97 13.53 3.88
C TYR A 39 3.22 14.07 2.65
N TYR A 40 2.60 13.18 1.87
CA TYR A 40 1.83 13.59 0.70
C TYR A 40 0.64 14.49 1.07
N LEU A 41 -0.15 14.10 2.07
CA LEU A 41 -1.36 14.82 2.46
C LEU A 41 -1.01 16.23 2.92
N THR A 42 -0.01 16.38 3.78
CA THR A 42 0.42 17.69 4.30
C THR A 42 0.94 18.58 3.18
N ALA A 43 1.72 18.02 2.25
CA ALA A 43 2.31 18.78 1.15
C ALA A 43 1.32 19.15 0.03
N ARG A 44 0.27 18.35 -0.20
CA ARG A 44 -0.58 18.48 -1.41
C ARG A 44 -2.06 18.69 -1.16
N VAL A 45 -2.56 18.39 0.03
CA VAL A 45 -3.98 18.47 0.38
C VAL A 45 -4.21 19.46 1.53
N GLY A 46 -3.41 19.36 2.60
CA GLY A 46 -3.43 20.24 3.75
C GLY A 46 -3.44 19.48 5.08
N PRO A 47 -3.13 20.17 6.20
CA PRO A 47 -2.95 19.55 7.52
C PRO A 47 -4.23 18.88 8.08
N GLU A 48 -5.42 19.37 7.72
CA GLU A 48 -6.68 18.74 8.12
C GLU A 48 -6.85 17.34 7.52
N ALA A 49 -6.31 17.11 6.30
CA ALA A 49 -6.37 15.80 5.66
C ALA A 49 -5.47 14.78 6.37
N GLU A 50 -4.27 15.20 6.79
CA GLU A 50 -3.37 14.40 7.62
C GLU A 50 -4.03 14.05 8.97
N LEU A 51 -4.64 15.02 9.65
CA LEU A 51 -5.34 14.78 10.92
C LEU A 51 -6.48 13.75 10.76
N ASN A 52 -7.28 13.87 9.69
CA ASN A 52 -8.36 12.94 9.41
C ASN A 52 -7.82 11.54 9.06
N PHE A 53 -6.70 11.45 8.35
CA PHE A 53 -6.03 10.19 8.08
C PHE A 53 -5.55 9.52 9.37
N LEU A 54 -4.90 10.25 10.28
CA LEU A 54 -4.49 9.71 11.59
C LEU A 54 -5.69 9.23 12.42
N ARG A 55 -6.80 9.98 12.41
CA ARG A 55 -8.06 9.60 13.11
C ARG A 55 -8.74 8.37 12.50
N SER A 56 -8.41 7.98 11.27
CA SER A 56 -8.96 6.80 10.64
C SER A 56 -8.28 5.49 11.06
N PHE A 57 -7.22 5.56 11.88
CA PHE A 57 -6.61 4.38 12.51
C PHE A 57 -7.38 3.96 13.77
N GLY A 58 -7.57 2.64 13.93
CA GLY A 58 -8.31 2.04 15.04
C GLY A 58 -9.72 1.55 14.63
N GLY A 59 -10.38 0.84 15.55
CA GLY A 59 -11.69 0.23 15.30
C GLY A 59 -11.70 -0.65 14.03
N ASN A 60 -12.67 -0.40 13.15
CA ASN A 60 -12.80 -1.05 11.84
C ASN A 60 -12.10 -0.28 10.70
N GLY A 61 -11.32 0.75 11.01
CA GLY A 61 -10.57 1.54 10.03
C GLY A 61 -9.21 0.94 9.71
N PHE A 62 -8.17 1.76 9.67
CA PHE A 62 -6.80 1.28 9.43
C PHE A 62 -6.18 0.68 10.69
N ARG A 63 -5.28 -0.28 10.49
CA ARG A 63 -4.41 -0.81 11.53
C ARG A 63 -2.97 -0.71 11.06
N LEU A 64 -2.14 -0.07 11.87
CA LEU A 64 -0.72 0.05 11.59
C LEU A 64 -0.07 -1.33 11.68
N ALA A 65 0.62 -1.73 10.63
CA ALA A 65 1.46 -2.92 10.61
C ALA A 65 2.91 -2.45 10.76
N GLU A 66 3.47 -2.62 11.95
CA GLU A 66 4.86 -2.27 12.18
C GLU A 66 5.79 -3.23 11.43
N LEU A 67 6.91 -2.67 10.96
CA LEU A 67 8.00 -3.45 10.42
C LEU A 67 8.71 -4.19 11.55
N GLU A 68 9.02 -5.45 11.29
CA GLU A 68 9.97 -6.23 12.07
C GLU A 68 11.34 -6.22 11.39
N GLU A 69 12.40 -6.56 12.12
CA GLU A 69 13.76 -6.62 11.56
C GLU A 69 13.84 -7.59 10.36
N ARG A 70 13.11 -8.71 10.41
CA ARG A 70 13.02 -9.65 9.28
C ARG A 70 12.36 -9.05 8.03
N ASP A 71 11.50 -8.05 8.18
CA ASP A 71 10.91 -7.34 7.04
C ASP A 71 11.98 -6.49 6.35
N LEU A 72 12.87 -5.84 7.11
CA LEU A 72 13.97 -5.07 6.54
C LEU A 72 14.95 -5.95 5.75
N VAL A 73 15.26 -7.13 6.26
CA VAL A 73 16.06 -8.14 5.53
C VAL A 73 15.36 -8.50 4.22
N ARG A 74 14.04 -8.79 4.27
CA ARG A 74 13.28 -9.14 3.08
C ARG A 74 13.19 -7.98 2.08
N MET A 75 13.02 -6.75 2.56
CA MET A 75 13.01 -5.56 1.73
C MET A 75 14.34 -5.37 0.99
N ALA A 76 15.46 -5.63 1.65
CA ALA A 76 16.79 -5.56 1.02
C ALA A 76 16.97 -6.64 -0.06
N GLU A 77 16.52 -7.87 0.20
CA GLU A 77 16.53 -8.94 -0.81
C GLU A 77 15.68 -8.58 -2.04
N LEU A 78 14.48 -8.03 -1.82
CA LEU A 78 13.61 -7.56 -2.90
C LEU A 78 14.26 -6.43 -3.69
N ALA A 79 14.84 -5.44 -3.00
CA ALA A 79 15.53 -4.34 -3.65
C ALA A 79 16.73 -4.81 -4.48
N GLN A 80 17.48 -5.82 -3.99
CA GLN A 80 18.58 -6.43 -4.73
C GLN A 80 18.08 -7.23 -5.94
N GLN A 81 17.07 -8.07 -5.75
CA GLN A 81 16.50 -8.92 -6.80
C GLN A 81 15.90 -8.08 -7.95
N TYR A 82 15.28 -6.95 -7.62
CA TYR A 82 14.63 -6.06 -8.57
C TYR A 82 15.41 -4.75 -8.76
N ILE A 83 16.74 -4.75 -8.65
CA ILE A 83 17.55 -3.53 -8.72
C ILE A 83 17.41 -2.78 -10.06
N GLY A 84 17.18 -3.50 -11.16
CA GLY A 84 16.90 -2.94 -12.49
C GLY A 84 15.45 -2.47 -12.68
N PHE A 85 14.59 -2.72 -11.68
CA PHE A 85 13.19 -2.31 -11.63
C PHE A 85 12.84 -1.89 -10.20
N PRO A 86 13.37 -0.73 -9.73
CA PRO A 86 13.37 -0.39 -8.32
C PRO A 86 11.95 -0.26 -7.77
N LEU A 87 11.59 -1.14 -6.82
CA LEU A 87 10.29 -1.13 -6.17
C LEU A 87 10.10 0.09 -5.25
N GLY A 88 11.20 0.55 -4.64
CA GLY A 88 11.16 1.56 -3.58
C GLY A 88 10.83 0.97 -2.20
N ILE A 89 11.11 1.75 -1.14
CA ILE A 89 10.95 1.32 0.26
C ILE A 89 9.51 0.95 0.56
N VAL A 90 8.55 1.75 0.07
CA VAL A 90 7.14 1.56 0.39
C VAL A 90 6.61 0.26 -0.20
N ASP A 91 6.79 0.02 -1.50
CA ASP A 91 6.30 -1.22 -2.12
C ASP A 91 7.02 -2.45 -1.58
N ALA A 92 8.34 -2.38 -1.37
CA ALA A 92 9.09 -3.47 -0.75
C ALA A 92 8.56 -3.79 0.67
N SER A 93 8.19 -2.76 1.45
CA SER A 93 7.61 -2.95 2.78
C SER A 93 6.25 -3.62 2.75
N VAL A 94 5.39 -3.26 1.78
CA VAL A 94 4.08 -3.88 1.58
C VAL A 94 4.23 -5.35 1.24
N ILE A 95 5.15 -5.68 0.32
CA ILE A 95 5.43 -7.08 -0.07
C ILE A 95 5.95 -7.87 1.13
N ALA A 96 6.95 -7.36 1.85
CA ALA A 96 7.55 -8.04 2.99
C ALA A 96 6.53 -8.31 4.11
N VAL A 97 5.73 -7.32 4.48
CA VAL A 97 4.66 -7.47 5.48
C VAL A 97 3.60 -8.47 5.02
N ALA A 98 3.20 -8.42 3.75
CA ALA A 98 2.21 -9.35 3.21
C ALA A 98 2.73 -10.80 3.23
N GLU A 99 3.98 -11.03 2.83
CA GLU A 99 4.62 -12.34 2.93
C GLU A 99 4.69 -12.84 4.38
N ARG A 100 5.15 -12.00 5.31
CA ARG A 100 5.26 -12.35 6.73
C ARG A 100 3.92 -12.74 7.34
N LEU A 101 2.86 -12.05 6.97
CA LEU A 101 1.51 -12.26 7.51
C LEU A 101 0.69 -13.28 6.70
N GLY A 102 1.26 -13.86 5.63
CA GLY A 102 0.55 -14.81 4.77
C GLY A 102 -0.61 -14.20 3.98
N LEU A 103 -0.58 -12.89 3.73
CA LEU A 103 -1.65 -12.16 3.05
C LEU A 103 -1.45 -12.23 1.54
N SER A 104 -2.50 -12.60 0.82
CA SER A 104 -2.47 -12.74 -0.65
C SER A 104 -3.08 -11.56 -1.39
N THR A 105 -3.72 -10.62 -0.69
CA THR A 105 -4.45 -9.49 -1.31
C THR A 105 -3.80 -8.17 -0.96
N ILE A 106 -3.51 -7.34 -1.96
CA ILE A 106 -2.90 -6.01 -1.82
C ILE A 106 -3.81 -4.96 -2.44
N ALA A 107 -4.09 -3.89 -1.68
CA ALA A 107 -4.84 -2.74 -2.18
C ALA A 107 -3.87 -1.66 -2.69
N THR A 108 -3.62 -1.65 -4.00
CA THR A 108 -2.65 -0.76 -4.65
C THR A 108 -3.14 -0.26 -6.00
N VAL A 109 -2.65 0.90 -6.42
CA VAL A 109 -2.87 1.42 -7.78
C VAL A 109 -1.65 1.20 -8.68
N ASP A 110 -0.51 0.79 -8.09
CA ASP A 110 0.68 0.37 -8.83
C ASP A 110 0.61 -1.13 -9.08
N HIS A 111 -0.20 -1.54 -10.04
CA HIS A 111 -0.27 -2.95 -10.41
C HIS A 111 1.03 -3.42 -11.08
N ARG A 112 1.82 -2.50 -11.65
CA ARG A 112 3.03 -2.83 -12.42
C ARG A 112 4.08 -3.43 -11.50
N HIS A 113 4.36 -2.80 -10.36
CA HIS A 113 5.34 -3.30 -9.39
C HIS A 113 4.91 -4.65 -8.80
N PHE A 114 3.65 -4.77 -8.39
CA PHE A 114 3.18 -5.95 -7.69
C PHE A 114 2.91 -7.16 -8.60
N HIS A 115 2.68 -6.97 -9.90
CA HIS A 115 2.65 -8.07 -10.86
C HIS A 115 4.04 -8.60 -11.23
N ALA A 116 5.09 -7.77 -11.15
CA ALA A 116 6.46 -8.19 -11.46
C ALA A 116 7.06 -9.08 -10.35
N VAL A 117 6.56 -8.95 -9.12
CA VAL A 117 7.08 -9.67 -7.95
C VAL A 117 6.40 -11.02 -7.80
N ARG A 118 7.19 -12.06 -7.50
CA ARG A 118 6.69 -13.38 -7.08
C ARG A 118 6.75 -13.50 -5.56
N PRO A 119 5.60 -13.52 -4.85
CA PRO A 119 5.58 -13.67 -3.41
C PRO A 119 6.07 -15.05 -2.97
N ARG A 120 6.60 -15.16 -1.76
CA ARG A 120 7.11 -16.44 -1.23
C ARG A 120 6.03 -17.50 -0.94
N HIS A 121 4.79 -17.07 -0.70
CA HIS A 121 3.72 -17.91 -0.15
C HIS A 121 2.54 -18.12 -1.09
N VAL A 122 2.49 -17.42 -2.23
CA VAL A 122 1.45 -17.52 -3.25
C VAL A 122 2.05 -17.27 -4.64
N ASP A 123 1.43 -17.81 -5.69
CA ASP A 123 1.91 -17.64 -7.07
C ASP A 123 1.92 -16.18 -7.53
N ALA A 124 0.91 -15.41 -7.10
CA ALA A 124 0.80 -13.97 -7.33
C ALA A 124 -0.12 -13.34 -6.28
N PHE A 125 0.06 -12.04 -6.04
CA PHE A 125 -0.90 -11.27 -5.26
C PHE A 125 -2.21 -11.05 -6.04
N THR A 126 -3.33 -11.09 -5.33
CA THR A 126 -4.60 -10.51 -5.77
C THR A 126 -4.52 -9.00 -5.56
N LEU A 127 -4.65 -8.21 -6.64
CA LEU A 127 -4.52 -6.76 -6.58
C LEU A 127 -5.89 -6.08 -6.68
N LEU A 128 -6.13 -5.12 -5.79
CA LEU A 128 -7.36 -4.35 -5.73
C LEU A 128 -7.07 -2.83 -5.79
N PRO A 129 -7.94 -2.04 -6.44
CA PRO A 129 -9.14 -2.47 -7.15
C PRO A 129 -8.80 -3.16 -8.48
N GLU A 130 -9.66 -4.08 -8.92
CA GLU A 130 -9.48 -4.79 -10.18
C GLU A 130 -9.55 -3.84 -11.39
N GLY A 131 -8.95 -4.24 -12.51
CA GLY A 131 -9.06 -3.51 -13.77
C GLY A 131 -8.20 -2.25 -13.89
N ILE A 132 -7.32 -1.96 -12.93
CA ILE A 132 -6.27 -0.96 -13.11
C ILE A 132 -5.26 -1.49 -14.13
N THR A 133 -5.37 -1.02 -15.38
CA THR A 133 -4.37 -1.29 -16.41
C THR A 133 -3.21 -0.31 -16.29
N SER A 134 -2.03 -0.83 -15.95
CA SER A 134 -0.76 -0.09 -15.98
C SER A 134 -0.24 0.00 -17.42
N PHE A 135 -0.94 0.71 -18.30
CA PHE A 135 -0.35 1.18 -19.55
C PHE A 135 -0.10 2.68 -19.43
N GLY A 136 1.17 3.02 -19.33
CA GLY A 136 1.74 4.37 -19.28
C GLY A 136 3.23 4.26 -19.53
#